data_AF-A0A9D1NZS5-F1
#
_entry.id   AF-A0A9D1NZS5-F1
#
_cell.length_a   1.000
_cell.length_b   1.000
_cell.length_c   1.000
_cell.angle_alpha   90.00
_cell.angle_beta   90.00
_cell.angle_gamma   90.00
#
_symmetry.space_group_name_H-M   'P 1'
#
loop_
_entity.id
_entity.type
_entity.pdbx_description
1 polymer ?
#
loop_
_entity_poly.entity_id
_entity_poly.type
_entity_poly.pdbx_seq_one_letter_code
_entity_poly.pdbx_strand_id
1 'polypeptide(L)'
;MKKKKKWKQILRDMRLNIAVFVILLALIIFGRQIIRISLLENAQETGTALTRSYAAEERGNLEVYENLLAFGVATLDDLIDQGYTRPELMAWMERYFNRLQYILGEDVVTPYLILDGEVISVSGPVSVSGYDYTDSVWYEKTLEADGLTIFTDM
;
A
#
# COMPACT_ATOMS: atom_id res chain seq x y z
N MET A 1 67.57 -30.78 -9.08
CA MET A 1 66.83 -30.67 -10.38
C MET A 1 65.96 -31.89 -10.76
N LYS A 2 66.11 -33.09 -10.17
CA LYS A 2 65.32 -34.28 -10.57
C LYS A 2 63.82 -34.25 -10.23
N LYS A 3 63.39 -33.53 -9.17
CA LYS A 3 61.95 -33.41 -8.82
C LYS A 3 61.13 -32.68 -9.89
N LYS A 4 61.60 -31.54 -10.42
CA LYS A 4 60.89 -30.77 -11.47
C LYS A 4 60.64 -31.57 -12.76
N LYS A 5 61.52 -32.51 -13.10
CA LYS A 5 61.43 -33.34 -14.32
C LYS A 5 60.38 -34.46 -14.20
N LYS A 6 60.25 -35.09 -13.02
CA LYS A 6 59.19 -36.07 -12.73
C LYS A 6 57.79 -35.44 -12.73
N TRP A 7 57.65 -34.25 -12.16
CA TRP A 7 56.37 -33.51 -12.17
C TRP A 7 55.89 -33.16 -13.58
N LYS A 8 56.81 -32.76 -14.48
CA LYS A 8 56.49 -32.48 -15.89
C LYS A 8 56.01 -33.73 -16.66
N GLN A 9 56.50 -34.92 -16.34
CA GLN A 9 56.05 -36.17 -16.97
C GLN A 9 54.68 -36.60 -16.44
N ILE A 10 54.46 -36.54 -15.12
CA ILE A 10 53.18 -36.87 -14.49
C ILE A 10 52.06 -35.92 -14.98
N LEU A 11 52.34 -34.62 -15.07
CA LEU A 11 51.41 -33.63 -15.63
C LEU A 11 51.04 -33.89 -17.10
N ARG A 12 51.98 -34.45 -17.87
CA ARG A 12 51.77 -34.76 -19.28
C ARG A 12 50.91 -36.02 -19.47
N ASP A 13 51.02 -36.99 -18.58
CA ASP A 13 50.20 -38.21 -18.64
C ASP A 13 48.80 -37.97 -18.05
N MET A 14 48.66 -37.05 -17.09
CA MET A 14 47.38 -36.64 -16.49
C MET A 14 46.65 -35.52 -17.25
N ARG A 15 47.14 -35.09 -18.41
CA ARG A 15 46.62 -33.91 -19.15
C ARG A 15 45.10 -33.99 -19.43
N LEU A 16 44.58 -35.18 -19.73
CA LEU A 16 43.15 -35.41 -19.97
C LEU A 16 42.34 -35.23 -18.67
N ASN A 17 42.78 -35.83 -17.57
CA ASN A 17 42.12 -35.68 -16.28
C ASN A 17 42.14 -34.21 -15.80
N ILE A 18 43.24 -33.49 -16.06
CA ILE A 18 43.34 -32.06 -15.77
C ILE A 18 42.38 -31.26 -16.64
N ALA A 19 42.28 -31.56 -17.94
CA ALA A 19 41.34 -30.89 -18.85
C ALA A 19 39.88 -31.09 -18.40
N VAL A 20 39.50 -32.32 -18.05
CA VAL A 20 38.17 -32.65 -17.51
C VAL A 20 37.91 -31.89 -16.20
N PHE A 21 38.90 -31.81 -15.31
CA PHE A 21 38.76 -31.08 -14.06
C PHE A 21 38.58 -29.57 -14.28
N VAL A 22 39.32 -28.98 -15.23
CA VAL A 22 39.15 -27.56 -15.60
C VAL A 22 37.77 -27.30 -16.20
N ILE A 23 37.26 -28.21 -17.02
CA ILE A 23 35.89 -28.12 -17.57
C ILE A 23 34.85 -28.19 -16.45
N LEU A 24 35.00 -29.11 -15.50
CA LEU A 24 34.13 -29.22 -14.34
C LEU A 24 34.13 -27.93 -13.49
N LEU A 25 35.32 -27.37 -13.23
CA LEU A 25 35.43 -26.10 -12.52
C LEU A 25 34.75 -24.96 -13.29
N ALA A 26 34.95 -24.90 -14.61
CA ALA A 26 34.29 -23.91 -15.46
C ALA A 26 32.76 -24.06 -15.37
N LEU A 27 32.23 -25.28 -15.48
CA LEU A 27 30.80 -25.56 -15.34
C LEU A 27 30.25 -25.13 -13.97
N ILE A 28 30.98 -25.39 -12.88
CA ILE A 28 30.58 -24.97 -11.53
C ILE A 28 30.53 -23.43 -11.43
N ILE A 29 31.53 -22.74 -11.94
CA ILE A 29 31.60 -21.27 -11.92
C ILE A 29 30.44 -20.68 -12.74
N PHE A 30 30.26 -21.15 -13.98
CA PHE A 30 29.18 -20.71 -14.86
C PHE A 30 27.80 -21.02 -14.28
N GLY A 31 27.59 -22.23 -13.76
CA GLY A 31 26.34 -22.63 -13.12
C GLY A 31 26.01 -21.74 -11.93
N ARG A 32 27.01 -21.46 -11.06
CA ARG A 32 26.84 -20.53 -9.94
C ARG A 32 26.48 -19.11 -10.42
N GLN A 33 27.09 -18.65 -11.51
CA GLN A 33 26.81 -17.33 -12.07
C GLN A 33 25.37 -17.22 -12.58
N ILE A 34 24.91 -18.21 -13.36
CA ILE A 34 23.55 -18.28 -13.91
C ILE A 34 22.51 -18.34 -12.79
N ILE A 35 22.70 -19.22 -11.82
CA ILE A 35 21.78 -19.36 -10.67
C ILE A 35 21.68 -18.05 -9.91
N ARG A 36 22.81 -17.37 -9.66
CA ARG A 36 22.83 -16.10 -8.93
C ARG A 36 22.07 -15.01 -9.68
N ILE A 37 22.28 -14.88 -10.99
CA ILE A 37 21.62 -13.86 -11.82
C ILE A 37 20.11 -14.13 -11.85
N SER A 38 19.70 -15.36 -12.15
CA SER A 38 18.29 -15.72 -12.24
C SER A 38 17.57 -15.56 -10.90
N LEU A 39 18.20 -15.92 -9.77
CA LEU A 39 17.61 -15.70 -8.45
C LEU A 39 17.50 -14.21 -8.10
N LEU A 40 18.50 -13.40 -8.46
CA LEU A 40 18.46 -11.95 -8.22
C LEU A 40 17.36 -11.29 -9.05
N GLU A 41 17.26 -11.63 -10.33
CA GLU A 41 16.25 -11.10 -11.24
C GLU A 41 14.84 -11.50 -10.79
N ASN A 42 14.62 -12.78 -10.47
CA ASN A 42 13.35 -13.26 -9.93
C ASN A 42 12.98 -12.58 -8.61
N ALA A 43 13.94 -12.40 -7.69
CA ALA A 43 13.69 -11.73 -6.42
C ALA A 43 13.37 -10.24 -6.61
N GLN A 44 14.05 -9.57 -7.53
CA GLN A 44 13.76 -8.17 -7.88
C GLN A 44 12.40 -8.02 -8.55
N GLU A 45 12.07 -8.88 -9.50
CA GLU A 45 10.78 -8.88 -10.19
C GLU A 45 9.64 -9.16 -9.22
N THR A 46 9.77 -10.21 -8.40
CA THR A 46 8.78 -10.55 -7.36
C THR A 46 8.62 -9.42 -6.35
N GLY A 47 9.73 -8.86 -5.85
CA GLY A 47 9.70 -7.73 -4.91
C GLY A 47 9.04 -6.50 -5.52
N THR A 48 9.38 -6.17 -6.77
CA THR A 48 8.80 -5.02 -7.48
C THR A 48 7.32 -5.23 -7.78
N ALA A 49 6.93 -6.43 -8.22
CA ALA A 49 5.54 -6.78 -8.48
C ALA A 49 4.71 -6.71 -7.20
N LEU A 50 5.24 -7.19 -6.08
CA LEU A 50 4.57 -7.13 -4.78
C LEU A 50 4.41 -5.69 -4.29
N THR A 51 5.48 -4.87 -4.34
CA THR A 51 5.38 -3.45 -3.97
C THR A 51 4.41 -2.70 -4.87
N ARG A 52 4.38 -2.98 -6.17
CA ARG A 52 3.39 -2.41 -7.09
C ARG A 52 1.98 -2.86 -6.77
N SER A 53 1.78 -4.14 -6.46
CA SER A 53 0.48 -4.68 -6.07
C SER A 53 -0.04 -4.01 -4.80
N TYR A 54 0.80 -3.90 -3.77
CA TYR A 54 0.43 -3.21 -2.53
C TYR A 54 0.17 -1.72 -2.75
N ALA A 55 1.01 -1.02 -3.53
CA ALA A 55 0.78 0.39 -3.84
C ALA A 55 -0.49 0.58 -4.70
N ALA A 56 -0.83 -0.38 -5.55
CA ALA A 56 -2.06 -0.34 -6.35
C ALA A 56 -3.29 -0.66 -5.51
N GLU A 57 -3.20 -1.60 -4.58
CA GLU A 57 -4.24 -1.91 -3.59
C GLU A 57 -4.52 -0.71 -2.69
N GLU A 58 -3.47 -0.09 -2.15
CA GLU A 58 -3.61 1.10 -1.31
C GLU A 58 -4.23 2.26 -2.09
N ARG A 59 -3.77 2.54 -3.32
CA ARG A 59 -4.40 3.53 -4.19
C ARG A 59 -5.86 3.19 -4.51
N GLY A 60 -6.16 1.92 -4.75
CA GLY A 60 -7.52 1.45 -5.00
C GLY A 60 -8.42 1.68 -3.79
N ASN A 61 -7.92 1.45 -2.57
CA ASN A 61 -8.64 1.74 -1.35
C ASN A 61 -8.88 3.24 -1.17
N LEU A 62 -7.89 4.09 -1.44
CA LEU A 62 -8.04 5.54 -1.39
C LEU A 62 -9.08 6.04 -2.41
N GLU A 63 -9.07 5.52 -3.64
CA GLU A 63 -10.08 5.86 -4.65
C GLU A 63 -11.49 5.43 -4.22
N VAL A 64 -11.64 4.27 -3.57
CA VAL A 64 -12.91 3.86 -2.98
C VAL A 64 -13.37 4.84 -1.90
N TYR A 65 -12.47 5.24 -0.99
CA TYR A 65 -12.80 6.22 0.06
C TYR A 65 -13.16 7.58 -0.53
N GLU A 66 -12.43 8.07 -1.53
CA GLU A 66 -12.70 9.32 -2.23
C GLU A 66 -14.10 9.32 -2.85
N ASN A 67 -14.44 8.27 -3.60
CA ASN A 67 -15.74 8.16 -4.25
C ASN A 67 -16.89 8.08 -3.25
N LEU A 68 -16.70 7.35 -2.14
CA LEU A 68 -17.70 7.27 -1.08
C LEU A 68 -17.87 8.64 -0.40
N LEU A 69 -16.79 9.31 -0.01
CA LEU A 69 -16.85 10.65 0.58
C LEU A 69 -17.52 11.66 -0.36
N ALA A 70 -17.10 11.70 -1.63
CA ALA A 70 -17.67 12.59 -2.64
C ALA A 70 -19.18 12.32 -2.84
N PHE A 71 -19.59 11.06 -2.90
CA PHE A 71 -21.00 10.69 -2.98
C PHE A 71 -21.78 11.15 -1.73
N GLY A 72 -21.22 10.96 -0.54
CA GLY A 72 -21.83 11.36 0.72
C GLY A 72 -22.07 12.87 0.79
N VAL A 73 -21.03 13.67 0.48
CA VAL A 73 -21.09 15.14 0.47
C VAL A 73 -22.04 15.65 -0.61
N ALA A 74 -21.91 15.18 -1.86
CA ALA A 74 -22.78 15.62 -2.94
C ALA A 74 -24.26 15.32 -2.67
N THR A 75 -24.56 14.18 -2.04
CA THR A 75 -25.94 13.86 -1.65
C THR A 75 -26.42 14.76 -0.52
N LEU A 76 -25.55 15.11 0.44
CA LEU A 76 -25.92 16.06 1.51
C LEU A 76 -26.24 17.44 0.95
N ASP A 77 -25.42 17.95 0.03
CA ASP A 77 -25.66 19.23 -0.63
C ASP A 77 -27.03 19.23 -1.35
N ASP A 78 -27.31 18.16 -2.11
CA ASP A 78 -28.60 17.97 -2.79
C ASP A 78 -29.79 17.96 -1.81
N LEU A 79 -29.66 17.31 -0.65
CA LEU A 79 -30.71 17.26 0.37
C LEU A 79 -30.90 18.62 1.06
N ILE A 80 -29.82 19.36 1.29
CA ILE A 80 -29.85 20.72 1.83
C ILE A 80 -30.58 21.65 0.83
N ASP A 81 -30.25 21.57 -0.46
CA ASP A 81 -30.88 22.35 -1.52
C ASP A 81 -32.38 22.02 -1.69
N GLN A 82 -32.75 20.77 -1.41
CA GLN A 82 -34.16 20.33 -1.38
C GLN A 82 -34.92 20.79 -0.13
N GLY A 83 -34.25 21.43 0.83
CA GLY A 83 -34.88 21.96 2.03
C GLY A 83 -35.14 20.93 3.13
N TYR A 84 -34.37 19.83 3.15
CA TYR A 84 -34.46 18.84 4.22
C TYR A 84 -34.14 19.47 5.58
N THR A 85 -34.91 19.09 6.60
CA THR A 85 -34.69 19.57 7.96
C THR A 85 -33.48 18.90 8.59
N ARG A 86 -32.89 19.56 9.61
CA ARG A 86 -31.75 19.00 10.37
C ARG A 86 -31.99 17.55 10.84
N PRO A 87 -33.13 17.19 11.46
CA PRO A 87 -33.39 15.79 11.84
C PRO A 87 -33.41 14.80 10.66
N GLU A 88 -33.91 15.23 9.50
CA GLU A 88 -33.95 14.38 8.31
C GLU A 88 -32.55 14.15 7.72
N LEU A 89 -31.72 15.20 7.68
CA LEU A 89 -30.31 15.11 7.31
C LEU A 89 -29.56 14.16 8.26
N MET A 90 -29.74 14.32 9.58
CA MET A 90 -29.13 13.44 10.58
C MET A 90 -29.53 11.97 10.37
N ALA A 91 -30.82 11.71 10.18
CA ALA A 91 -31.30 10.35 9.96
C ALA A 91 -30.76 9.74 8.66
N TRP A 92 -30.59 10.56 7.61
CA TRP A 92 -29.96 10.11 6.37
C TRP A 92 -28.47 9.78 6.59
N MET A 93 -27.72 10.64 7.27
CA MET A 93 -26.30 10.42 7.56
C MET A 93 -26.06 9.19 8.40
N GLU A 94 -26.87 8.96 9.42
CA GLU A 94 -26.76 7.77 10.26
C GLU A 94 -26.93 6.49 9.43
N ARG A 95 -27.91 6.46 8.52
CA ARG A 95 -28.08 5.33 7.59
C ARG A 95 -26.89 5.19 6.63
N TYR A 96 -26.40 6.31 6.12
CA TYR A 96 -25.27 6.32 5.18
C TYR A 96 -23.99 5.80 5.84
N PHE A 97 -23.66 6.28 7.03
CA PHE A 97 -22.49 5.84 7.77
C PHE A 97 -22.59 4.38 8.24
N ASN A 98 -23.77 3.90 8.66
CA ASN A 98 -23.98 2.47 8.90
C ASN A 98 -23.73 1.64 7.65
N ARG A 99 -24.13 2.15 6.48
CA ARG A 99 -23.87 1.51 5.18
C ARG A 99 -22.38 1.48 4.84
N LEU A 100 -21.63 2.54 5.16
CA LEU A 100 -20.18 2.57 4.99
C LEU A 100 -19.49 1.49 5.81
N GLN A 101 -19.82 1.36 7.10
CA GLN A 101 -19.28 0.31 7.97
C GLN A 101 -19.63 -1.09 7.45
N TYR A 102 -20.83 -1.29 6.93
CA TYR A 102 -21.21 -2.58 6.33
C TYR A 102 -20.41 -2.92 5.05
N ILE A 103 -20.16 -1.94 4.18
CA ILE A 103 -19.45 -2.15 2.90
C ILE A 103 -17.95 -2.34 3.11
N LEU A 104 -17.35 -1.51 3.98
CA LEU A 104 -15.91 -1.47 4.19
C LEU A 104 -15.44 -2.48 5.23
N GLY A 105 -16.33 -2.93 6.11
CA GLY A 105 -16.04 -3.77 7.26
C GLY A 105 -16.21 -3.02 8.57
N GLU A 106 -16.69 -3.72 9.59
CA GLU A 106 -16.78 -3.19 10.96
C GLU A 106 -15.39 -2.76 11.43
N ASP A 107 -15.31 -1.63 12.14
CA ASP A 107 -14.08 -1.03 12.69
C ASP A 107 -12.99 -0.63 11.67
N VAL A 108 -13.25 -0.71 10.35
CA VAL A 108 -12.30 -0.26 9.32
C VAL A 108 -12.28 1.26 9.21
N VAL A 109 -13.43 1.91 9.37
CA VAL A 109 -13.56 3.37 9.32
C VAL A 109 -14.49 3.88 10.41
N THR A 110 -14.20 5.08 10.91
CA THR A 110 -15.09 5.84 11.80
C THR A 110 -15.53 7.10 11.08
N PRO A 111 -16.63 7.05 10.30
CA PRO A 111 -17.12 8.24 9.60
C PRO A 111 -17.72 9.24 10.58
N TYR A 112 -17.46 10.52 10.33
CA TYR A 112 -18.05 11.64 11.05
C TYR A 112 -18.19 12.86 10.14
N LEU A 113 -19.07 13.79 10.53
CA LEU A 113 -19.29 15.08 9.87
C LEU A 113 -19.20 16.20 10.90
N ILE A 114 -18.70 17.37 10.50
CA ILE A 114 -18.91 18.62 11.22
C ILE A 114 -20.07 19.37 10.55
N LEU A 115 -21.15 19.59 11.28
CA LEU A 115 -22.28 20.42 10.83
C LEU A 115 -22.61 21.45 11.91
N ASP A 116 -22.68 22.73 11.53
CA ASP A 116 -22.93 23.84 12.45
C ASP A 116 -21.97 23.88 13.65
N GLY A 117 -20.72 23.43 13.44
CA GLY A 117 -19.69 23.35 14.47
C GLY A 117 -19.80 22.15 15.40
N GLU A 118 -20.77 21.26 15.20
CA GLU A 118 -20.95 20.02 15.97
C GLU A 118 -20.44 18.80 15.20
N VAL A 119 -19.65 17.96 15.87
CA VAL A 119 -19.18 16.69 15.31
C VAL A 119 -20.23 15.60 15.51
N ILE A 120 -20.62 14.94 14.43
CA ILE A 120 -21.65 13.90 14.39
C ILE A 120 -21.04 12.60 13.86
N SER A 121 -21.21 11.50 14.61
CA SER A 121 -20.72 10.16 14.24
C SER A 121 -21.75 9.08 14.61
N VAL A 122 -21.69 7.90 13.97
CA VAL A 122 -22.59 6.75 14.25
C VAL A 122 -22.31 6.13 15.61
N SER A 123 -21.05 6.14 16.04
CA SER A 123 -20.60 5.43 17.24
C SER A 123 -20.98 6.16 18.54
N GLY A 124 -21.93 7.09 18.47
CA GLY A 124 -22.15 8.14 19.46
C GLY A 124 -21.17 9.31 19.25
N PRO A 125 -21.21 10.36 20.08
CA PRO A 125 -20.17 11.35 20.05
C PRO A 125 -18.84 10.62 20.25
N VAL A 126 -17.94 10.65 19.25
CA VAL A 126 -16.51 10.70 19.57
C VAL A 126 -16.46 11.74 20.66
N SER A 127 -15.97 11.43 21.86
CA SER A 127 -15.95 12.40 22.93
C SER A 127 -15.02 13.54 22.50
N VAL A 128 -15.58 14.50 21.78
CA VAL A 128 -15.05 15.81 21.43
C VAL A 128 -15.23 16.74 22.63
N SER A 129 -15.50 16.19 23.82
CA SER A 129 -15.31 16.90 25.08
C SER A 129 -13.80 17.07 25.29
N GLY A 130 -13.22 18.06 24.59
CA GLY A 130 -11.82 18.45 24.69
C GLY A 130 -10.96 18.26 23.43
N TYR A 131 -11.49 17.68 22.34
CA TYR A 131 -10.76 17.60 21.07
C TYR A 131 -11.15 18.80 20.19
N ASP A 132 -10.27 19.78 20.05
CA ASP A 132 -10.49 20.87 19.11
C ASP A 132 -10.18 20.37 17.69
N TYR A 133 -11.21 20.03 16.93
CA TYR A 133 -11.02 19.61 15.54
C TYR A 133 -10.40 20.72 14.69
N THR A 134 -10.49 21.99 15.10
CA THR A 134 -9.93 23.11 14.35
C THR A 134 -8.41 23.14 14.36
N ASP A 135 -7.78 22.51 15.36
CA ASP A 135 -6.32 22.34 15.44
C ASP A 135 -5.81 21.13 14.65
N SER A 136 -6.69 20.39 13.96
CA SER A 136 -6.30 19.20 13.23
C SER A 136 -5.79 19.50 11.82
N VAL A 137 -4.73 18.79 11.41
CA VAL A 137 -4.13 18.92 10.07
C VAL A 137 -5.13 18.61 8.96
N TRP A 138 -6.01 17.63 9.18
CA TRP A 138 -7.04 17.27 8.20
C TRP A 138 -8.08 18.38 8.04
N TYR A 139 -8.45 19.08 9.11
CA TYR A 139 -9.42 20.18 9.04
C TYR A 139 -8.84 21.38 8.31
N GLU A 140 -7.62 21.80 8.66
CA GLU A 140 -6.89 22.87 7.96
C GLU A 140 -6.80 22.57 6.45
N LYS A 141 -6.35 21.37 6.09
CA LYS A 141 -6.19 20.97 4.69
C LYS A 141 -7.51 20.86 3.93
N THR A 142 -8.59 20.46 4.61
CA THR A 142 -9.92 20.43 3.98
C THR A 142 -10.39 21.83 3.60
N LEU A 143 -10.11 22.84 4.44
CA LEU A 143 -10.42 24.23 4.15
C LEU A 143 -9.58 24.78 2.99
N GLU A 144 -8.32 24.37 2.87
CA GLU A 144 -7.45 24.77 1.75
C GLU A 144 -7.84 24.13 0.41
N ALA A 145 -8.49 22.95 0.45
CA ALA A 145 -8.74 22.12 -0.73
C ALA A 145 -9.98 22.50 -1.55
N ASP A 146 -10.74 23.53 -1.13
CA ASP A 146 -11.86 24.10 -1.89
C ASP A 146 -12.87 23.04 -2.39
N GLY A 147 -13.31 22.16 -1.49
CA GLY A 147 -14.30 21.12 -1.79
C GLY A 147 -13.73 19.84 -2.43
N LEU A 148 -12.42 19.75 -2.63
CA LEU A 148 -11.76 18.51 -3.04
C LEU A 148 -11.47 17.60 -1.84
N THR A 149 -11.57 16.28 -2.05
CA THR A 149 -11.16 15.28 -1.07
C THR A 149 -9.66 15.39 -0.82
N ILE A 150 -9.27 15.38 0.46
CA ILE A 150 -7.87 15.33 0.89
C ILE A 150 -7.60 14.07 1.68
N PHE A 151 -6.37 13.58 1.57
CA PHE A 151 -5.83 12.50 2.38
C PHE A 151 -4.66 13.03 3.19
N THR A 152 -4.65 12.75 4.49
CA THR A 152 -3.55 13.11 5.38
C THR A 152 -2.93 11.86 5.95
N ASP A 153 -1.61 11.84 6.06
CA ASP A 153 -0.93 10.90 6.92
C ASP A 153 -1.34 11.21 8.39
N MET A 154 -1.57 10.16 9.19
CA MET A 154 -1.80 10.33 10.64
C MET A 154 -0.50 10.64 11.39
#